data_AF-A0A2V9DDL2-F1
#
_entry.id   AF-A0A2V9DDL2-F1
#
_cell.length_a   1.000
_cell.length_b   1.000
_cell.length_c   1.000
_cell.angle_alpha   90.00
_cell.angle_beta   90.00
_cell.angle_gamma   90.00
#
_symmetry.space_group_name_H-M   'P 1'
#
loop_
_entity.id
_entity.type
_entity.pdbx_description
1 polymer ?
#
loop_
_entity_poly.entity_id
_entity_poly.type
_entity_poly.pdbx_seq_one_letter_code
_entity_poly.pdbx_strand_id
1 'polypeptide(L)'
;MKLRTKRWIGRGILGAMGMAAVCLVGAAPARSQAGAPAGQTVPNAKAQARQANALAGQAQGAGPATAAGKPLMSDQFFKNVQILKGIPVDQFLGTMGFIAASLSVNCTECHLAGGRGMIADYAADTPKKQKARQMMLMVKAINQTNFGGAHRVTCWTCHRSDTQPPETPSLMVQNGAVPDRDPND
;
A
#
# COMPACT_ATOMS: atom_id res chain seq x y z
N MET A 1 -38.48 29.64 45.60
CA MET A 1 -38.74 28.41 46.38
C MET A 1 -37.66 27.39 46.04
N LYS A 2 -36.76 27.09 47.00
CA LYS A 2 -35.79 25.98 47.17
C LYS A 2 -35.29 25.22 45.90
N LEU A 3 -34.04 25.37 45.44
CA LEU A 3 -32.75 24.77 45.90
C LEU A 3 -32.69 23.22 45.98
N ARG A 4 -31.78 22.61 45.19
CA ARG A 4 -30.79 21.54 45.54
C ARG A 4 -30.26 20.86 44.26
N THR A 5 -29.11 21.20 43.67
CA THR A 5 -27.71 20.85 44.02
C THR A 5 -27.48 19.42 44.57
N LYS A 6 -26.84 18.56 43.76
CA LYS A 6 -26.00 17.44 44.24
C LYS A 6 -24.65 17.50 43.54
N ARG A 7 -23.70 18.12 44.25
CA ARG A 7 -22.26 17.99 44.07
C ARG A 7 -21.86 16.55 44.39
N TRP A 8 -21.02 15.95 43.56
CA TRP A 8 -20.31 14.72 43.89
C TRP A 8 -18.93 15.12 44.43
N ILE A 9 -18.70 14.77 45.70
CA ILE A 9 -17.46 15.02 46.44
C ILE A 9 -16.87 13.65 46.77
N GLY A 10 -15.61 13.43 46.40
CA GLY A 10 -14.63 13.05 47.42
C GLY A 10 -13.71 11.87 47.16
N ARG A 11 -12.44 12.14 47.53
CA ARG A 11 -11.35 11.26 48.00
C ARG A 11 -10.34 10.92 46.89
N GLY A 12 -9.11 11.43 46.87
CA GLY A 12 -8.25 11.93 47.95
C GLY A 12 -7.24 10.85 48.34
N ILE A 13 -6.06 10.84 47.72
CA ILE A 13 -4.87 10.12 48.18
C ILE A 13 -3.66 11.02 47.91
N LEU A 14 -2.94 11.36 48.97
CA LEU A 14 -1.78 12.25 49.03
C LEU A 14 -0.60 11.46 49.64
N GLY A 15 0.56 11.48 48.98
CA GLY A 15 1.90 11.23 49.56
C GLY A 15 2.25 9.78 49.97
N ALA A 16 3.50 9.33 50.01
CA ALA A 16 4.81 9.96 49.81
C ALA A 16 5.92 8.86 49.81
N MET A 17 7.02 9.15 49.10
CA MET A 17 8.44 8.89 49.44
C MET A 17 9.08 7.46 49.50
N GLY A 18 10.28 7.39 48.89
CA GLY A 18 11.33 6.38 49.09
C GLY A 18 11.69 5.66 47.77
N MET A 19 12.92 5.57 47.26
CA MET A 19 14.27 5.87 47.74
C MET A 19 15.17 6.05 46.51
N ALA A 20 16.12 6.97 46.62
CA ALA A 20 17.16 7.22 45.62
C ALA A 20 18.18 6.08 45.56
N ALA A 21 18.56 5.67 44.33
CA ALA A 21 19.80 4.96 44.07
C ALA A 21 20.70 5.87 43.22
N VAL A 22 21.68 6.45 43.90
CA VAL A 22 22.76 7.28 43.35
C VAL A 22 23.74 6.35 42.64
N CYS A 23 23.81 6.42 41.32
CA CYS A 23 24.93 5.88 40.55
C CYS A 23 25.83 7.05 40.15
N LEU A 24 27.02 7.06 40.75
CA LEU A 24 28.07 8.07 40.61
C LEU A 24 28.52 8.23 39.16
N VAL A 25 28.33 9.44 38.62
CA VAL A 25 28.94 9.90 37.37
C VAL A 25 30.37 10.33 37.69
N GLY A 26 31.34 9.53 37.26
CA GLY A 26 32.75 9.92 37.18
C GLY A 26 32.96 10.83 35.96
N ALA A 27 33.33 12.08 36.22
CA ALA A 27 33.77 13.02 35.20
C ALA A 27 35.19 12.66 34.73
N ALA A 28 35.36 12.44 33.42
CA ALA A 28 36.64 12.42 32.73
C ALA A 28 36.65 13.53 31.67
N PRO A 29 37.78 14.20 31.41
CA PRO A 29 37.81 15.44 30.63
C PRO A 29 37.66 15.14 29.13
N ALA A 30 36.93 16.02 28.45
CA ALA A 30 36.92 16.12 27.01
C ALA A 30 38.33 16.39 26.48
N ARG A 31 38.87 15.47 25.68
CA ARG A 31 40.07 15.67 24.88
C ARG A 31 39.67 15.61 23.41
N SER A 32 39.55 16.80 22.81
CA SER A 32 39.49 16.98 21.36
C SER A 32 40.68 16.28 20.70
N GLN A 33 40.41 15.42 19.71
CA GLN A 33 41.41 14.98 18.76
C GLN A 33 40.83 15.13 17.35
N ALA A 34 41.41 16.09 16.64
CA ALA A 34 41.41 16.14 15.19
C ALA A 34 42.07 14.87 14.64
N GLY A 35 41.52 14.34 13.54
CA GLY A 35 42.13 13.23 12.81
C GLY A 35 41.14 12.61 11.82
N ALA A 36 41.15 13.08 10.58
CA ALA A 36 40.58 12.32 9.47
C ALA A 36 41.38 11.03 9.24
N PRO A 37 40.74 9.99 8.69
CA PRO A 37 41.43 9.22 7.66
C PRO A 37 40.60 9.08 6.39
N ALA A 38 41.29 9.39 5.29
CA ALA A 38 41.42 8.63 4.05
C ALA A 38 40.21 7.83 3.54
N GLY A 39 39.88 8.10 2.28
CA GLY A 39 38.79 7.48 1.54
C GLY A 39 38.83 5.96 1.52
N GLN A 40 37.64 5.39 1.74
CA GLN A 40 37.33 4.03 1.33
C GLN A 40 36.64 4.10 -0.03
N THR A 41 37.37 3.67 -1.05
CA THR A 41 36.87 3.42 -2.39
C THR A 41 35.80 2.33 -2.34
N VAL A 42 34.57 2.65 -2.75
CA VAL A 42 33.54 1.65 -3.09
C VAL A 42 34.01 0.83 -4.30
N PRO A 43 34.18 -0.50 -4.19
CA PRO A 43 34.58 -1.30 -5.35
C PRO A 43 33.44 -1.41 -6.38
N ASN A 44 33.82 -1.18 -7.63
CA ASN A 44 32.99 -1.26 -8.84
C ASN A 44 32.30 -2.64 -8.98
N ALA A 45 30.98 -2.61 -9.20
CA ALA A 45 30.05 -3.75 -9.28
C ALA A 45 30.39 -4.84 -10.32
N LYS A 46 31.44 -4.69 -11.13
CA LYS A 46 31.83 -5.65 -12.18
C LYS A 46 32.68 -6.84 -11.69
N ALA A 47 33.21 -6.82 -10.46
CA ALA A 47 34.04 -7.91 -9.93
C ALA A 47 33.24 -9.05 -9.26
N GLN A 48 31.97 -8.85 -8.92
CA GLN A 48 31.14 -9.84 -8.20
C GLN A 48 30.51 -10.90 -9.11
N ALA A 49 30.64 -10.78 -10.43
CA ALA A 49 29.99 -11.69 -11.39
C ALA A 49 30.73 -13.03 -11.64
N ARG A 50 31.86 -13.31 -10.98
CA ARG A 50 32.67 -14.52 -11.24
C ARG A 50 32.66 -15.59 -10.14
N GLN A 51 31.98 -15.37 -9.02
CA GLN A 51 32.01 -16.30 -7.87
C GLN A 51 30.68 -17.03 -7.57
N ALA A 52 29.66 -16.89 -8.42
CA ALA A 52 28.36 -17.55 -8.20
C ALA A 52 28.19 -18.93 -8.87
N ASN A 53 29.21 -19.48 -9.55
CA ASN A 53 29.03 -20.68 -10.41
C ASN A 53 29.52 -22.01 -9.80
N ALA A 54 29.39 -22.21 -8.48
CA ALA A 54 29.84 -23.44 -7.80
C ALA A 54 28.82 -24.11 -6.86
N LEU A 55 27.52 -23.86 -7.04
CA LEU A 55 26.45 -24.66 -6.41
C LEU A 55 25.37 -25.05 -7.44
N ALA A 56 25.80 -25.81 -8.45
CA ALA A 56 24.89 -26.70 -9.18
C ALA A 56 24.88 -28.05 -8.45
N GLY A 57 23.75 -28.43 -7.85
CA GLY A 57 23.62 -29.80 -7.32
C GLY A 57 22.60 -30.04 -6.23
N GLN A 58 21.38 -29.49 -6.29
CA GLN A 58 20.22 -30.07 -5.60
C GLN A 58 19.00 -29.96 -6.49
N ALA A 59 18.74 -31.04 -7.24
CA ALA A 59 17.49 -31.24 -7.97
C ALA A 59 16.36 -31.40 -6.95
N GLN A 60 15.54 -30.36 -6.80
CA GLN A 60 14.26 -30.48 -6.10
C GLN A 60 13.32 -31.26 -7.02
N GLY A 61 12.98 -32.48 -6.58
CA GLY A 61 12.01 -33.32 -7.27
C GLY A 61 10.70 -32.57 -7.44
N ALA A 62 10.24 -32.47 -8.68
CA ALA A 62 8.88 -32.08 -8.99
C ALA A 62 7.94 -33.11 -8.35
N GLY A 63 7.28 -32.71 -7.26
CA GLY A 63 6.10 -33.41 -6.79
C GLY A 63 5.06 -33.45 -7.91
N PRO A 64 4.16 -34.45 -7.94
CA PRO A 64 3.15 -34.54 -8.97
C PRO A 64 2.35 -33.24 -8.98
N ALA A 65 2.41 -32.53 -10.11
CA ALA A 65 1.50 -31.44 -10.39
C ALA A 65 0.10 -32.04 -10.28
N THR A 66 -0.61 -31.70 -9.20
CA THR A 66 -2.04 -31.93 -9.14
C THR A 66 -2.60 -31.31 -10.41
N ALA A 67 -3.30 -32.12 -11.21
CA ALA A 67 -3.92 -31.66 -12.43
C ALA A 67 -4.83 -30.49 -12.05
N ALA A 68 -4.32 -29.27 -12.23
CA ALA A 68 -5.05 -28.07 -11.92
C ALA A 68 -6.23 -28.07 -12.86
N GLY A 69 -7.43 -28.27 -12.30
CA GLY A 69 -8.67 -28.08 -13.03
C GLY A 69 -8.61 -26.74 -13.75
N LYS A 70 -9.22 -26.66 -14.95
CA LYS A 70 -9.23 -25.44 -15.76
C LYS A 70 -9.53 -24.23 -14.85
N PRO A 71 -8.71 -23.15 -14.90
CA PRO A 71 -8.94 -22.00 -14.05
C PRO A 71 -10.36 -21.47 -14.20
N LEU A 72 -11.01 -21.17 -13.09
CA LEU A 72 -12.35 -20.58 -13.14
C LEU A 72 -12.27 -19.17 -13.70
N MET A 73 -13.12 -18.87 -14.69
CA MET A 73 -13.11 -17.59 -15.41
C MET A 73 -14.01 -16.55 -14.74
N SER A 74 -13.61 -15.29 -14.83
CA SER A 74 -14.27 -14.16 -14.17
C SER A 74 -15.74 -14.01 -14.56
N ASP A 75 -16.06 -14.16 -15.85
CA ASP A 75 -17.41 -14.04 -16.41
C ASP A 75 -18.32 -15.24 -16.08
N GLN A 76 -17.74 -16.36 -15.62
CA GLN A 76 -18.49 -17.53 -15.18
C GLN A 76 -18.78 -17.48 -13.68
N PHE A 77 -17.85 -16.94 -12.88
CA PHE A 77 -17.96 -16.91 -11.43
C PHE A 77 -18.63 -15.63 -10.90
N PHE A 78 -18.28 -14.47 -11.45
CA PHE A 78 -18.82 -13.19 -11.00
C PHE A 78 -19.99 -12.74 -11.86
N LYS A 79 -20.96 -12.08 -11.22
CA LYS A 79 -22.12 -11.49 -11.91
C LYS A 79 -21.81 -10.06 -12.39
N ASN A 80 -22.39 -9.68 -13.53
CA ASN A 80 -22.29 -8.33 -14.10
C ASN A 80 -20.83 -7.87 -14.42
N VAL A 81 -19.99 -8.79 -14.89
CA VAL A 81 -18.68 -8.49 -15.46
C VAL A 81 -18.87 -7.99 -16.90
N GLN A 82 -18.50 -6.73 -17.17
CA GLN A 82 -18.69 -6.11 -18.49
C GLN A 82 -17.39 -5.92 -19.25
N ILE A 83 -16.32 -5.47 -18.57
CA ILE A 83 -15.03 -5.12 -19.20
C ILE A 83 -13.99 -6.23 -19.03
N LEU A 84 -13.80 -6.75 -17.80
CA LEU A 84 -12.79 -7.76 -17.47
C LEU A 84 -13.27 -9.20 -17.66
N LYS A 85 -13.73 -9.55 -18.86
CA LYS A 85 -14.19 -10.91 -19.19
C LYS A 85 -13.03 -11.80 -19.63
N GLY A 86 -13.16 -13.12 -19.47
CA GLY A 86 -12.21 -14.09 -20.00
C GLY A 86 -10.85 -14.13 -19.28
N ILE A 87 -10.78 -13.60 -18.06
CA ILE A 87 -9.59 -13.68 -17.21
C ILE A 87 -9.85 -14.62 -16.04
N PRO A 88 -8.83 -15.32 -15.50
CA PRO A 88 -8.99 -16.13 -14.29
C PRO A 88 -9.49 -15.28 -13.10
N VAL A 89 -10.25 -15.90 -12.20
CA VAL A 89 -10.78 -15.24 -10.98
C VAL A 89 -9.67 -14.54 -10.17
N ASP A 90 -8.50 -15.17 -10.03
CA ASP A 90 -7.39 -14.59 -9.27
C ASP A 90 -6.85 -13.32 -9.94
N GLN A 91 -6.76 -13.30 -11.27
CA GLN A 91 -6.34 -12.13 -12.04
C GLN A 91 -7.38 -11.00 -11.96
N PHE A 92 -8.66 -11.36 -11.94
CA PHE A 92 -9.74 -10.40 -11.73
C PHE A 92 -9.62 -9.71 -10.36
N LEU A 93 -9.43 -10.49 -9.29
CA LEU A 93 -9.27 -9.95 -7.94
C LEU A 93 -7.98 -9.14 -7.80
N GLY A 94 -6.88 -9.58 -8.41
CA GLY A 94 -5.63 -8.82 -8.48
C GLY A 94 -5.82 -7.46 -9.18
N THR A 95 -6.61 -7.43 -10.25
CA THR A 95 -6.95 -6.18 -10.95
C THR A 95 -7.77 -5.23 -10.06
N MET A 96 -8.73 -5.74 -9.29
CA MET A 96 -9.49 -4.92 -8.33
C MET A 96 -8.58 -4.34 -7.24
N GLY A 97 -7.66 -5.13 -6.70
CA GLY A 97 -6.67 -4.66 -5.73
C GLY A 97 -5.74 -3.58 -6.30
N PHE A 98 -5.31 -3.74 -7.55
CA PHE A 98 -4.52 -2.72 -8.25
C PHE A 98 -5.27 -1.39 -8.43
N ILE A 99 -6.55 -1.45 -8.80
CA ILE A 99 -7.40 -0.26 -8.94
C ILE A 99 -7.57 0.42 -7.57
N ALA A 100 -7.87 -0.34 -6.53
CA ALA A 100 -8.02 0.16 -5.17
C ALA A 100 -6.75 0.89 -4.68
N ALA A 101 -5.58 0.28 -4.86
CA ALA A 101 -4.29 0.88 -4.50
C ALA A 101 -3.95 2.14 -5.33
N SER A 102 -4.35 2.16 -6.60
CA SER A 102 -4.10 3.30 -7.49
C SER A 102 -4.87 4.55 -7.10
N LEU A 103 -6.01 4.39 -6.41
CA LEU A 103 -6.91 5.46 -5.98
C LEU A 103 -6.90 5.69 -4.45
N SER A 104 -6.15 4.88 -3.69
CA SER A 104 -6.15 4.87 -2.21
C SER A 104 -7.53 4.65 -1.59
N VAL A 105 -8.32 3.75 -2.18
CA VAL A 105 -9.69 3.45 -1.73
C VAL A 105 -9.84 2.00 -1.30
N ASN A 106 -10.88 1.74 -0.50
CA ASN A 106 -11.32 0.39 -0.20
C ASN A 106 -12.34 -0.12 -1.25
N CYS A 107 -12.65 -1.43 -1.23
CA CYS A 107 -13.57 -2.05 -2.19
C CYS A 107 -14.99 -1.45 -2.14
N THR A 108 -15.43 -1.02 -0.96
CA THR A 108 -16.78 -0.51 -0.72
C THR A 108 -16.99 0.92 -1.21
N GLU A 109 -15.91 1.62 -1.58
CA GLU A 109 -16.03 2.90 -2.25
C GLU A 109 -16.72 2.78 -3.60
N CYS A 110 -16.43 1.73 -4.36
CA CYS A 110 -17.05 1.50 -5.66
C CYS A 110 -18.16 0.45 -5.62
N HIS A 111 -18.07 -0.54 -4.74
CA HIS A 111 -19.03 -1.64 -4.65
C HIS A 111 -19.99 -1.46 -3.47
N LEU A 112 -21.23 -1.91 -3.62
CA LEU A 112 -22.11 -2.07 -2.47
C LEU A 112 -21.59 -3.21 -1.60
N ALA A 113 -21.32 -2.93 -0.33
CA ALA A 113 -21.24 -3.96 0.69
C ALA A 113 -22.62 -4.11 1.29
N GLY A 114 -23.31 -5.22 1.03
CA GLY A 114 -24.42 -5.60 1.90
C GLY A 114 -23.94 -5.72 3.34
N GLY A 115 -24.83 -5.54 4.31
CA GLY A 115 -24.54 -5.39 5.74
C GLY A 115 -23.77 -6.52 6.44
N ARG A 116 -23.20 -7.48 5.69
CA ARG A 116 -22.29 -8.53 6.17
C ARG A 116 -21.07 -8.77 5.26
N GLY A 117 -20.69 -7.83 4.40
CA GLY A 117 -19.49 -7.96 3.54
C GLY A 117 -19.64 -9.01 2.43
N MET A 118 -20.87 -9.27 1.99
CA MET A 118 -21.16 -10.32 1.01
C MET A 118 -20.80 -9.87 -0.40
N ILE A 119 -19.95 -10.65 -1.08
CA ILE A 119 -19.58 -10.50 -2.51
C ILE A 119 -20.81 -10.45 -3.43
N ALA A 120 -21.94 -11.00 -3.01
CA ALA A 120 -23.17 -11.05 -3.79
C ALA A 120 -23.64 -9.66 -4.27
N ASP A 121 -23.43 -8.62 -3.46
CA ASP A 121 -23.88 -7.25 -3.78
C ASP A 121 -22.88 -6.48 -4.64
N TYR A 122 -21.66 -7.00 -4.82
CA TYR A 122 -20.62 -6.34 -5.64
C TYR A 122 -21.00 -6.30 -7.12
N ALA A 123 -21.95 -7.14 -7.54
CA ALA A 123 -22.50 -7.15 -8.88
C ALA A 123 -23.37 -5.92 -9.19
N ALA A 124 -23.97 -5.30 -8.17
CA ALA A 124 -24.80 -4.12 -8.34
C ALA A 124 -24.02 -2.95 -8.96
N ASP A 125 -24.72 -2.12 -9.71
CA ASP A 125 -24.14 -0.95 -10.35
C ASP A 125 -24.32 0.29 -9.47
N THR A 126 -23.20 0.92 -9.14
CA THR A 126 -23.14 2.21 -8.45
C THR A 126 -22.62 3.27 -9.42
N PRO A 127 -22.87 4.57 -9.17
CA PRO A 127 -22.30 5.64 -9.99
C PRO A 127 -20.76 5.57 -10.07
N LYS A 128 -20.08 5.31 -8.95
CA LYS A 128 -18.62 5.17 -8.88
C LYS A 128 -18.13 3.95 -9.69
N LYS A 129 -18.82 2.80 -9.62
CA LYS A 129 -18.50 1.61 -10.44
C LYS A 129 -18.68 1.86 -11.94
N GLN A 130 -19.74 2.57 -12.34
CA GLN A 130 -19.94 2.94 -13.75
C GLN A 130 -18.82 3.87 -14.24
N LYS A 131 -18.43 4.85 -13.43
CA LYS A 131 -17.28 5.71 -13.75
C LYS A 131 -16.00 4.90 -13.88
N ALA A 132 -15.74 3.96 -12.97
CA ALA A 132 -14.58 3.07 -13.05
C ALA A 132 -14.55 2.29 -14.37
N ARG A 133 -15.68 1.72 -14.83
CA ARG A 133 -15.75 1.05 -16.15
C ARG A 133 -15.39 1.98 -17.31
N GLN A 134 -15.87 3.23 -17.28
CA GLN A 134 -15.49 4.22 -18.29
C GLN A 134 -13.98 4.49 -18.26
N MET A 135 -13.37 4.60 -17.08
CA MET A 135 -11.92 4.80 -16.96
C MET A 135 -11.12 3.60 -17.48
N MET A 136 -11.60 2.36 -17.26
CA MET A 136 -10.97 1.17 -17.82
C MET A 136 -10.97 1.18 -19.34
N LEU A 137 -12.08 1.57 -19.96
CA LEU A 137 -12.17 1.73 -21.42
C LEU A 137 -11.24 2.82 -21.92
N MET A 138 -11.17 3.95 -21.23
CA MET A 138 -10.27 5.06 -21.55
C MET A 138 -8.80 4.64 -21.53
N VAL A 139 -8.35 4.01 -20.44
CA VAL A 139 -6.96 3.54 -20.31
C VAL A 139 -6.63 2.49 -21.36
N LYS A 140 -7.57 1.56 -21.63
CA LYS A 140 -7.41 0.59 -22.72
C LYS A 140 -7.24 1.30 -24.07
N ALA A 141 -8.08 2.28 -24.37
CA ALA A 141 -8.01 3.04 -25.61
C ALA A 141 -6.69 3.83 -25.74
N ILE A 142 -6.24 4.48 -24.67
CA ILE A 142 -4.96 5.22 -24.66
C ILE A 142 -3.79 4.28 -24.95
N ASN A 143 -3.73 3.13 -24.27
CA ASN A 143 -2.67 2.14 -24.48
C ASN A 143 -2.67 1.54 -25.88
N GLN A 144 -3.86 1.23 -26.41
CA GLN A 144 -4.02 0.70 -27.75
C GLN A 144 -3.60 1.72 -28.82
N THR A 145 -4.07 2.96 -28.69
CA THR A 145 -3.88 4.00 -29.71
C THR A 145 -2.47 4.55 -29.74
N ASN A 146 -1.84 4.74 -28.57
CA ASN A 146 -0.59 5.51 -28.46
C ASN A 146 0.64 4.65 -28.15
N PHE A 147 0.44 3.43 -27.66
CA PHE A 147 1.52 2.58 -27.16
C PHE A 147 1.53 1.19 -27.79
N GLY A 148 0.85 1.00 -28.93
CA GLY A 148 0.80 -0.29 -29.63
C GLY A 148 0.16 -1.40 -28.80
N GLY A 149 -0.72 -1.05 -27.86
CA GLY A 149 -1.31 -1.98 -26.90
C GLY A 149 -0.46 -2.28 -25.67
N ALA A 150 0.77 -1.76 -25.58
CA ALA A 150 1.59 -1.90 -24.38
C ALA A 150 0.96 -1.19 -23.19
N HIS A 151 1.03 -1.83 -22.02
CA HIS A 151 0.50 -1.28 -20.76
C HIS A 151 1.44 -0.19 -20.22
N ARG A 152 1.26 1.06 -20.65
CA ARG A 152 2.11 2.20 -20.26
C ARG A 152 1.36 3.22 -19.41
N VAL A 153 0.09 3.45 -19.72
CA VAL A 153 -0.83 4.25 -18.92
C VAL A 153 -1.66 3.32 -18.06
N THR A 154 -1.74 3.62 -16.76
CA THR A 154 -2.48 2.85 -15.78
C THR A 154 -3.35 3.79 -14.94
N CYS A 155 -4.16 3.24 -14.04
CA CYS A 155 -4.92 4.03 -13.07
C CYS A 155 -4.00 4.94 -12.25
N TRP A 156 -2.86 4.40 -11.79
CA TRP A 156 -1.89 5.13 -10.98
C TRP A 156 -1.22 6.29 -11.73
N THR A 157 -1.01 6.18 -13.04
CA THR A 157 -0.39 7.23 -13.86
C THR A 157 -1.06 8.60 -13.66
N CYS A 158 -2.39 8.60 -13.56
CA CYS A 158 -3.18 9.81 -13.35
C CYS A 158 -3.57 9.99 -11.88
N HIS A 159 -4.09 8.95 -11.23
CA HIS A 159 -4.65 9.08 -9.88
C HIS A 159 -3.59 9.25 -8.79
N ARG A 160 -2.41 8.63 -8.93
CA ARG A 160 -1.30 8.76 -7.97
C ARG A 160 -1.70 8.54 -6.50
N SER A 161 -2.57 7.56 -6.26
CA SER A 161 -3.15 7.26 -4.94
C SER A 161 -4.08 8.35 -4.40
N ASP A 162 -4.78 9.06 -5.28
CA ASP A 162 -5.86 9.99 -4.96
C ASP A 162 -7.13 9.60 -5.75
N THR A 163 -8.30 9.84 -5.17
CA THR A 163 -9.59 9.63 -5.82
C THR A 163 -9.82 10.58 -6.99
N GLN A 164 -9.17 11.75 -7.01
CA GLN A 164 -9.16 12.69 -8.12
C GLN A 164 -7.74 12.84 -8.68
N PRO A 165 -7.54 12.74 -10.01
CA PRO A 165 -6.23 13.02 -10.59
C PRO A 165 -5.81 14.46 -10.31
N PRO A 166 -4.64 14.71 -9.69
CA PRO A 166 -4.15 16.08 -9.49
C PRO A 166 -3.86 16.74 -10.83
N GLU A 167 -4.37 17.96 -11.02
CA GLU A 167 -4.16 18.73 -12.26
C GLU A 167 -2.76 19.34 -12.35
N THR A 168 -2.16 19.68 -11.20
CA THR A 168 -0.83 20.29 -11.11
C THR A 168 0.12 19.43 -10.29
N PRO A 169 1.40 19.31 -10.67
CA PRO A 169 2.41 18.66 -9.84
C PRO A 169 2.53 19.34 -8.47
N SER A 170 2.68 18.54 -7.40
CA SER A 170 2.98 19.07 -6.08
C SER A 170 4.44 19.53 -6.00
N LEU A 171 4.64 20.82 -5.72
CA LEU A 171 5.97 21.38 -5.47
C LEU A 171 6.61 20.77 -4.21
N MET A 172 5.80 20.28 -3.25
CA MET A 172 6.32 19.58 -2.07
C MET A 172 7.03 18.29 -2.47
N VAL A 173 6.40 17.50 -3.35
CA VAL A 173 7.01 16.27 -3.90
C VAL A 173 8.27 16.60 -4.72
N GLN A 174 8.24 17.67 -5.52
CA GLN A 174 9.41 18.11 -6.32
C GLN A 174 10.58 18.54 -5.43
N ASN A 175 10.30 19.25 -4.34
CA ASN A 175 11.32 19.79 -3.44
C ASN A 175 11.81 18.76 -2.40
N GLY A 176 11.38 17.50 -2.51
CA GLY A 176 11.78 16.44 -1.59
C GLY A 176 11.27 16.65 -0.15
N ALA A 177 10.36 17.61 0.06
CA ALA A 177 9.62 17.72 1.29
C ALA A 177 8.62 16.56 1.26
N VAL A 178 8.97 15.45 1.88
CA VAL A 178 8.03 14.35 2.14
C VAL A 178 6.93 14.99 2.97
N PRO A 179 5.70 15.20 2.43
CA PRO A 179 4.61 15.58 3.28
C PRO A 179 4.46 14.42 4.27
N ASP A 180 4.37 14.71 5.56
CA ASP A 180 3.77 13.75 6.48
C ASP A 180 2.42 13.40 5.85
N ARG A 181 2.27 12.16 5.39
CA ARG A 181 1.01 11.70 4.81
C ARG A 181 -0.04 11.89 5.90
N ASP A 182 -0.97 12.82 5.73
CA ASP A 182 -2.08 12.94 6.67
C ASP A 182 -2.79 11.58 6.65
N PRO A 183 -3.03 10.95 7.81
CA PRO A 183 -3.79 9.70 7.88
C PRO A 183 -5.18 9.76 7.25
N ASN A 184 -5.67 10.96 6.85
CA ASN A 184 -6.98 11.21 6.27
C ASN A 184 -6.95 11.74 4.83
N ASP A 185 -5.79 11.79 4.16
CA ASP A 185 -5.68 12.05 2.70
C ASP A 185 -5.89 10.76 1.87
#